data_AF-A0A1G3G0T5-F1
#
_entry.id   AF-A0A1G3G0T5-F1
#
_cell.length_a   1.000
_cell.length_b   1.000
_cell.length_c   1.000
_cell.angle_alpha   90.00
_cell.angle_beta   90.00
_cell.angle_gamma   90.00
#
_symmetry.space_group_name_H-M   'P 1'
#
loop_
_entity.id
_entity.type
_entity.pdbx_description
1 polymer ?
#
loop_
_entity_poly.entity_id
_entity_poly.type
_entity_poly.pdbx_seq_one_letter_code
_entity_poly.pdbx_strand_id
1 'polypeptide(L)'
;MLGVVIWTCQRTGQAIVLCSDGRDLAHFDGPGVGNGQERFATGDLVEMSFCAGVAVRRCASLRLIESGYMPDVADHLRRAGRRKAIAAA
;
A
#
# COMPACT_ATOMS: atom_id res chain seq x y z
N MET A 1 -1.45 -11.63 3.34
CA MET A 1 -1.75 -11.09 1.99
C MET A 1 -0.58 -10.23 1.56
N LEU A 2 -0.16 -10.27 0.30
CA LEU A 2 0.94 -9.44 -0.20
C LEU A 2 0.43 -8.14 -0.85
N GLY A 3 1.28 -7.12 -0.87
CA GLY A 3 1.03 -5.90 -1.60
C GLY A 3 2.25 -5.01 -1.71
N VAL A 4 2.16 -4.00 -2.58
CA VAL A 4 3.24 -3.03 -2.81
C VAL A 4 2.87 -1.69 -2.19
N VAL A 5 3.78 -1.09 -1.42
CA VAL A 5 3.59 0.25 -0.86
C VAL A 5 3.62 1.30 -1.98
N ILE A 6 2.55 2.08 -2.13
CA ILE A 6 2.45 3.09 -3.20
C ILE A 6 2.54 4.52 -2.64
N TRP A 7 2.35 4.68 -1.34
CA TRP A 7 2.54 5.93 -0.61
C TRP A 7 2.83 5.61 0.85
N THR A 8 3.62 6.45 1.51
CA THR A 8 3.89 6.35 2.93
C THR A 8 4.20 7.73 3.53
N CYS A 9 3.80 7.94 4.78
CA CYS A 9 4.17 9.10 5.57
C CYS A 9 5.14 8.67 6.67
N GLN A 10 6.41 9.05 6.54
CA GLN A 10 7.46 8.69 7.51
C GLN A 10 7.20 9.26 8.91
N ARG A 11 6.46 10.36 9.03
CA ARG A 11 6.14 10.97 10.32
C ARG A 11 5.09 10.20 11.11
N THR A 12 4.10 9.61 10.42
CA THR A 12 2.99 8.90 11.06
C THR A 12 3.12 7.38 10.94
N GLY A 13 4.01 6.89 10.06
CA GLY A 13 4.10 5.47 9.70
C GLY A 13 2.93 4.97 8.86
N GLN A 14 2.02 5.87 8.44
CA GLN A 14 0.89 5.51 7.59
C GLN A 14 1.36 5.09 6.21
N ALA A 15 0.60 4.21 5.57
CA ALA A 15 0.90 3.76 4.22
C ALA A 15 -0.39 3.43 3.44
N ILE A 16 -0.29 3.54 2.11
CA ILE A 16 -1.25 2.96 1.18
C ILE A 16 -0.57 1.81 0.46
N VAL A 17 -1.21 0.65 0.47
CA VAL A 17 -0.70 -0.57 -0.15
C VAL A 17 -1.62 -0.99 -1.30
N LEU A 18 -1.04 -1.22 -2.47
CA LEU A 18 -1.72 -1.87 -3.59
C LEU A 18 -1.71 -3.38 -3.37
N CYS A 19 -2.90 -3.97 -3.25
CA CYS A 19 -3.02 -5.40 -2.97
C CYS A 19 -2.63 -6.24 -4.20
N SER A 20 -2.01 -7.39 -3.96
CA SER A 20 -1.65 -8.34 -5.04
C SER A 20 -2.86 -8.94 -5.76
N ASP A 21 -4.07 -8.79 -5.20
CA ASP A 21 -5.34 -9.15 -5.87
C ASP A 21 -5.67 -8.25 -7.07
N GLY A 22 -4.90 -7.18 -7.27
CA GLY A 22 -4.94 -6.30 -8.45
C GLY A 22 -6.18 -5.42 -8.53
N ARG A 23 -7.01 -5.37 -7.49
CA ARG A 23 -8.31 -4.66 -7.55
C ARG A 23 -8.46 -3.55 -6.52
N ASP A 24 -7.67 -3.56 -5.46
CA ASP A 24 -7.97 -2.71 -4.31
C ASP A 24 -6.74 -2.15 -3.59
N LEU A 25 -6.98 -1.07 -2.87
CA LEU A 25 -6.01 -0.41 -2.01
C LEU A 25 -6.32 -0.71 -0.56
N ALA A 26 -5.30 -0.79 0.27
CA ALA A 26 -5.45 -0.92 1.71
C ALA A 26 -4.76 0.25 2.43
N HIS A 27 -5.47 0.86 3.38
CA HIS A 27 -4.89 1.87 4.26
C HIS A 27 -4.29 1.21 5.51
N PHE A 28 -3.05 1.57 5.80
CA PHE A 28 -2.38 1.24 7.06
C PHE A 28 -2.32 2.50 7.94
N ASP A 29 -2.89 2.41 9.14
CA ASP A 29 -2.99 3.51 10.09
C ASP A 29 -1.65 3.87 10.76
N GLY A 30 -0.61 3.05 10.58
CA GLY A 30 0.71 3.18 11.21
C GLY A 30 0.92 2.20 12.37
N PRO A 31 2.18 1.98 12.79
CA PRO A 31 2.45 1.18 13.98
C PRO A 31 1.85 1.88 15.20
N GLY A 32 1.07 1.14 16.00
CA GLY A 32 0.55 1.65 17.27
C GLY A 32 1.68 2.18 18.17
N VAL A 33 1.35 3.10 19.07
CA VAL A 33 2.32 3.73 19.99
C VAL A 33 3.12 2.64 20.72
N GLY A 34 4.45 2.63 20.52
CA GLY A 34 5.37 1.70 21.21
C GLY A 34 5.99 0.61 20.34
N ASN A 35 5.50 0.38 19.13
CA ASN A 35 6.15 -0.53 18.19
C ASN A 35 7.20 0.24 17.37
N GLY A 36 8.42 -0.29 17.31
CA GLY A 36 9.52 0.30 16.53
C GLY A 36 9.06 0.68 15.13
N GLN A 37 9.52 1.83 14.64
CA GLN A 37 9.12 2.33 13.33
C GLN A 37 9.82 1.51 12.24
N GLU A 38 9.20 0.41 11.79
CA GLU A 38 9.54 -0.14 10.48
C GLU A 38 9.27 0.95 9.45
N ARG A 39 10.34 1.39 8.79
CA ARG A 39 10.28 2.40 7.75
C ARG A 39 10.06 1.68 6.42
N PHE A 40 8.88 1.86 5.87
CA PHE A 40 8.55 1.42 4.52
C PHE A 40 8.87 2.53 3.53
N ALA A 41 9.22 2.16 2.31
CA ALA A 41 9.38 3.05 1.18
C ALA A 41 8.40 2.70 0.06
N THR A 42 8.12 3.66 -0.81
CA THR A 42 7.34 3.40 -2.02
C THR A 42 8.07 2.37 -2.89
N GLY A 43 7.33 1.35 -3.34
CA GLY A 43 7.86 0.23 -4.12
C GLY A 43 8.24 -1.00 -3.30
N ASP A 44 8.19 -0.92 -1.96
CA ASP A 44 8.45 -2.08 -1.10
C ASP A 44 7.33 -3.11 -1.19
N LEU A 45 7.70 -4.39 -1.15
CA LEU A 45 6.79 -5.52 -1.02
C LEU A 45 6.57 -5.82 0.46
N VAL A 46 5.30 -5.85 0.86
CA VAL A 46 4.90 -6.10 2.24
C VAL A 46 3.90 -7.23 2.34
N GLU A 47 3.94 -7.94 3.46
CA GLU A 47 2.87 -8.80 3.93
C GLU A 47 2.00 -8.04 4.93
N MET A 48 0.69 -8.30 4.88
CA MET A 48 -0.30 -7.66 5.74
C MET A 48 -1.54 -8.55 5.95
N SER A 49 -2.34 -8.18 6.97
CA SER A 49 -3.65 -8.75 7.28
C SER A 49 -4.74 -7.69 7.15
N PHE A 50 -5.96 -8.06 6.74
CA PHE A 50 -7.08 -7.13 6.64
C PHE A 50 -7.85 -7.01 7.94
N CYS A 51 -8.32 -5.79 8.22
CA CYS A 51 -9.27 -5.53 9.28
C CYS A 51 -10.70 -5.77 8.75
N ALA A 52 -11.50 -6.56 9.46
CA ALA A 52 -12.89 -6.82 9.10
C ALA A 52 -13.80 -5.63 9.47
N GLY A 53 -14.95 -5.52 8.77
CA GLY A 53 -16.07 -4.67 9.21
C GLY A 53 -15.95 -3.17 8.95
N VAL A 54 -15.08 -2.75 8.03
CA VAL A 54 -14.95 -1.34 7.63
C VAL A 54 -15.27 -1.13 6.15
N ALA A 55 -15.97 -0.03 5.87
CA ALA A 55 -16.30 0.39 4.50
C ALA A 55 -15.04 0.71 3.66
N VAL A 56 -13.97 1.18 4.31
CA VAL A 56 -12.66 1.37 3.70
C VAL A 56 -11.77 0.19 4.07
N ARG A 57 -11.16 -0.45 3.06
CA ARG A 57 -10.24 -1.56 3.27
C ARG A 57 -9.02 -1.08 4.06
N ARG A 58 -8.90 -1.57 5.29
CA ARG A 58 -7.77 -1.30 6.17
C ARG A 58 -6.95 -2.56 6.38
N CYS A 59 -5.66 -2.37 6.56
CA CYS A 59 -4.74 -3.44 6.89
C CYS A 59 -4.00 -3.16 8.20
N ALA A 60 -3.49 -4.24 8.79
CA ALA A 60 -2.68 -4.25 9.99
C ALA A 60 -1.50 -5.21 9.81
N SER A 61 -0.56 -5.15 10.75
CA SER A 61 0.61 -6.03 10.80
C SER A 61 1.42 -6.00 9.51
N LEU A 62 1.72 -4.80 8.98
CA LEU A 62 2.64 -4.67 7.86
C LEU A 62 4.00 -5.25 8.26
N ARG A 63 4.54 -6.08 7.38
CA ARG A 63 5.88 -6.65 7.49
C ARG A 63 6.59 -6.50 6.15
N LEU A 64 7.78 -5.93 6.17
CA LEU A 64 8.61 -5.87 4.96
C LEU A 64 9.02 -7.29 4.54
N ILE A 65 8.77 -7.63 3.28
CA ILE A 65 9.22 -8.86 2.65
C ILE A 65 10.44 -8.57 1.78
N GLU A 66 10.35 -7.54 0.94
CA GLU A 66 11.42 -7.16 0.03
C GLU A 66 11.42 -5.64 -0.21
N SER A 67 12.57 -4.99 0.00
CA SER A 67 12.75 -3.57 -0.25
C SER A 67 12.91 -3.28 -1.75
N GLY A 68 12.23 -2.25 -2.26
CA GLY A 68 12.41 -1.82 -3.65
C GLY A 68 11.98 -2.85 -4.70
N TYR A 69 11.05 -3.76 -4.36
CA TYR A 69 10.51 -4.76 -5.27
C TYR A 69 9.93 -4.16 -6.57
N MET A 70 9.25 -3.00 -6.47
CA MET A 70 8.66 -2.30 -7.60
C MET A 70 8.88 -0.78 -7.48
N PRO A 71 10.11 -0.28 -7.72
CA PRO A 71 10.48 1.11 -7.46
C PRO A 71 9.70 2.09 -8.33
N ASP A 72 9.34 1.67 -9.55
CA ASP A 72 8.60 2.48 -10.53
C ASP A 72 7.07 2.37 -10.37
N VAL A 73 6.57 1.92 -9.21
CA VAL A 73 5.13 1.69 -9.00
C VAL A 73 4.27 2.92 -9.29
N ALA A 74 4.74 4.10 -8.89
CA ALA A 74 4.03 5.35 -9.15
C ALA A 74 3.87 5.62 -10.66
N ASP A 75 4.92 5.37 -11.45
CA ASP A 75 4.88 5.56 -12.90
C ASP A 75 4.05 4.50 -13.60
N HIS A 76 4.11 3.25 -13.12
CA HIS A 76 3.24 2.19 -13.59
C HIS A 76 1.76 2.57 -13.40
N LEU A 77 1.38 3.03 -12.20
CA LEU A 77 0.02 3.46 -11.89
C LEU A 77 -0.41 4.68 -12.71
N ARG A 78 0.47 5.68 -12.90
CA ARG A 78 0.19 6.84 -13.77
C ARG A 78 -0.08 6.44 -15.21
N ARG A 79 0.65 5.45 -15.74
CA ARG A 79 0.42 4.93 -17.10
C ARG A 79 -0.87 4.12 -17.19
N ALA A 80 -1.17 3.30 -16.19
CA ALA A 80 -2.41 2.54 -16.13
C ALA A 80 -3.64 3.44 -16.04
N GLY A 81 -3.59 4.50 -15.21
CA GLY A 81 -4.67 5.49 -15.10
C GLY A 81 -4.92 6.25 -16.40
N ARG A 82 -3.87 6.58 -17.16
CA ARG A 82 -4.01 7.22 -18.48
C ARG A 82 -4.68 6.33 -19.52
N ARG A 83 -4.45 5.01 -19.48
CA ARG A 83 -5.12 4.05 -20.38
C ARG A 83 -6.61 3.86 -20.07
N LYS A 84 -7.04 4.21 -18.85
CA LYS A 84 -8.42 4.08 -18.37
C LYS A 84 -9.19 5.40 -18.33
N ALA A 85 -8.55 6.51 -18.72
CA ALA A 85 -9.19 7.81 -18.76
C ALA A 85 -10.23 7.85 -19.90
N ILE A 86 -11.50 7.76 -19.49
CA ILE A 86 -12.74 8.09 -20.23
C ILE A 86 -13.20 7.03 -21.24
N ALA A 87 -13.75 5.92 -20.72
CA ALA A 87 -14.89 5.24 -21.31
C ALA A 87 -16.08 5.36 -20.32
N ALA A 88 -16.47 6.60 -20.07
CA ALA A 88 -17.76 6.95 -19.48
C ALA A 88 -18.39 7.94 -20.47
N ALA A 89 -19.11 7.38 -21.44
CA ALA A 89 -20.00 8.06 -22.36
C ALA A 89 -21.40 7.47 -22.17
#